data_AF-A0A659QK00-F1
#
_entry.id   AF-A0A659QK00-F1
#
_cell.length_a   1.000
_cell.length_b   1.000
_cell.length_c   1.000
_cell.angle_alpha   90.00
_cell.angle_beta   90.00
_cell.angle_gamma   90.00
#
_symmetry.space_group_name_H-M   'P 1'
#
loop_
_entity.id
_entity.type
_entity.pdbx_description
1 polymer ?
#
loop_
_entity_poly.entity_id
_entity_poly.type
_entity_poly.pdbx_seq_one_letter_code
_entity_poly.pdbx_strand_id
1 'polypeptide(L)'
;MTDVTLKALAAERQVSVDRLVQQFADAGIRKSADDSVSAQEKQTLLAHLNREAVSGPDKLTLQRKTRSTLNIPGTGGKSKSVQIEVRKKRTFVKRDPQEAERLAAEEQAQREAEEQARREDEEQAQREALKHHARAGAVHARRAAAEEANRHAGGGAGGR
;
A
#
# COMPACT_ATOMS: atom_id res chain seq x y z
N MET A 1 35.72 28.63 16.36
CA MET A 1 35.05 28.63 17.68
C MET A 1 34.18 29.87 17.73
N THR A 2 32.86 29.74 17.66
CA THR A 2 31.90 30.84 17.79
C THR A 2 30.91 30.48 18.88
N ASP A 3 31.26 30.85 20.11
CA ASP A 3 30.39 30.70 21.26
C ASP A 3 29.24 31.72 21.17
N VAL A 4 28.00 31.25 21.34
CA VAL A 4 26.81 32.10 21.27
C VAL A 4 26.06 32.00 22.59
N THR A 5 25.63 33.13 23.13
CA THR A 5 24.88 33.15 24.39
C THR A 5 23.50 32.52 24.21
N LEU A 6 22.98 31.89 25.27
CA LEU A 6 21.65 31.29 25.25
C LEU A 6 20.55 32.29 24.89
N LYS A 7 20.67 33.53 25.36
CA LYS A 7 19.74 34.62 25.01
C LYS A 7 19.72 34.94 23.51
N ALA A 8 20.90 34.99 22.88
CA ALA A 8 20.99 35.21 21.44
C ALA A 8 20.44 34.03 20.65
N LEU A 9 20.74 32.80 21.08
CA LEU A 9 20.22 31.58 20.45
C LEU A 9 18.69 31.47 20.58
N ALA A 10 18.15 31.83 21.74
CA ALA A 10 16.72 31.87 22.01
C ALA A 10 16.00 32.89 21.11
N ALA A 11 16.58 34.08 20.94
CA ALA A 11 16.05 35.10 20.04
C ALA A 11 16.09 34.65 18.56
N GLU A 12 17.19 34.03 18.12
CA GLU A 12 17.32 33.49 16.75
C GLU A 12 16.28 32.41 16.46
N ARG A 13 16.03 31.53 17.44
CA ARG A 13 15.12 30.39 17.30
C ARG A 13 13.68 30.70 17.72
N GLN A 14 13.40 31.93 18.15
CA GLN A 14 12.09 32.39 18.62
C GLN A 14 11.48 31.48 19.70
N VAL A 15 12.31 31.02 20.64
CA VAL A 15 11.91 30.17 21.77
C VAL A 15 12.27 30.87 23.09
N SER A 16 11.55 30.56 24.18
CA SER A 16 11.91 31.10 25.49
C SER A 16 13.23 30.52 25.98
N VAL A 17 13.97 31.31 26.76
CA VAL A 17 15.25 30.89 27.36
C VAL A 17 15.04 29.69 28.28
N ASP A 18 13.97 29.69 29.09
CA ASP A 18 13.61 28.57 29.97
C ASP A 18 13.39 27.27 29.20
N ARG A 19 12.71 27.34 28.05
CA ARG A 19 12.48 26.15 27.21
C ARG A 19 13.80 25.62 26.66
N LEU A 20 14.69 26.51 26.23
CA LEU A 20 15.98 26.15 25.68
C LEU A 20 16.88 25.50 26.76
N VAL A 21 16.88 26.04 27.97
CA VAL A 21 17.55 25.46 29.15
C VAL A 21 17.02 24.07 29.45
N GLN A 22 15.70 23.88 29.43
CA GLN A 22 15.09 22.56 29.62
C GLN A 22 15.55 21.57 28.53
N GLN A 23 15.56 21.98 27.27
CA GLN A 23 15.99 21.12 26.16
C GLN A 23 17.47 20.74 26.26
N PHE A 24 18.33 21.64 26.73
CA PHE A 24 19.72 21.31 27.02
C PHE A 24 19.83 20.31 28.17
N ALA A 25 19.03 20.48 29.23
CA ALA A 25 19.00 19.54 30.35
C ALA A 25 18.52 18.14 29.92
N ASP A 26 17.50 18.07 29.06
CA ASP A 26 17.01 16.81 28.48
C ASP A 26 18.07 16.14 27.58
N ALA A 27 18.87 16.94 26.87
CA ALA A 27 20.04 16.48 26.11
C ALA A 27 21.26 16.15 26.98
N GLY A 28 21.17 16.25 28.32
CA GLY A 28 22.22 15.91 29.27
C GLY A 28 23.23 17.02 29.55
N ILE A 29 22.99 18.25 29.09
CA ILE A 29 23.87 19.40 29.27
C ILE A 29 23.19 20.41 30.19
N ARG A 30 23.71 20.60 31.40
CA ARG A 30 23.16 21.59 32.34
C ARG A 30 23.72 22.98 32.01
N LYS A 31 22.84 23.92 31.65
CA LYS A 31 23.17 25.33 31.40
C LYS A 31 22.17 26.24 32.08
N SER A 32 22.60 27.44 32.41
CA SER A 32 21.79 28.53 32.97
C SER A 32 21.52 29.61 31.94
N ALA A 33 20.56 30.51 32.19
CA ALA A 33 20.10 31.51 31.22
C ALA A 33 21.18 32.46 30.68
N ASP A 34 22.30 32.61 31.39
CA ASP A 34 23.41 33.51 31.05
C ASP A 34 24.61 32.80 30.42
N ASP A 35 24.57 31.47 30.31
CA ASP A 35 25.69 30.69 29.78
C ASP A 35 25.82 30.79 28.26
N SER A 36 27.04 30.55 27.79
CA SER A 36 27.37 30.38 26.38
C SER A 36 27.24 28.93 25.93
N VAL A 37 26.86 28.78 24.65
CA VAL A 37 26.70 27.50 23.95
C VAL A 37 27.78 27.40 22.88
N SER A 38 28.59 26.35 22.98
CA SER A 38 29.59 25.97 22.00
C SER A 38 28.97 25.32 20.76
N ALA A 39 29.74 25.21 19.67
CA ALA A 39 29.27 24.56 18.45
C ALA A 39 28.91 23.06 18.66
N GLN A 40 29.65 22.35 19.52
CA GLN A 40 29.37 20.95 19.86
C GLN A 40 28.03 20.81 20.58
N GLU A 41 27.77 21.64 21.59
CA GLU A 41 26.52 21.59 22.36
C GLU A 41 25.31 21.90 21.49
N LYS A 42 25.44 22.83 20.52
CA LYS A 42 24.39 23.07 19.52
C LYS A 42 24.10 21.84 18.68
N GLN A 43 25.13 21.11 18.25
CA GLN A 43 24.95 19.87 17.48
C GLN A 43 24.23 18.80 18.31
N THR A 44 24.59 18.65 19.59
CA THR A 44 23.92 17.72 20.51
C THR A 44 22.44 18.09 20.70
N LEU A 45 22.13 19.37 20.90
CA LEU A 45 20.75 19.85 20.98
C LEU A 45 19.98 19.51 19.69
N LEU A 46 20.56 19.77 18.52
CA LEU A 46 19.92 19.46 17.24
C LEU A 46 19.68 17.95 17.07
N ALA A 47 20.64 17.11 17.48
CA ALA A 47 20.49 15.66 17.45
C ALA A 47 19.34 15.19 18.36
N HIS A 48 19.23 15.76 19.56
CA HIS A 48 18.14 15.48 20.49
C HIS A 48 16.78 15.88 19.90
N LEU A 49 16.66 17.13 19.43
CA LEU A 49 15.42 17.63 18.84
C LEU A 49 14.99 16.85 17.60
N ASN A 50 15.94 16.41 16.77
CA ASN A 50 15.63 15.55 15.63
C ASN A 50 15.15 14.17 16.08
N ARG A 51 15.73 13.60 17.14
CA ARG A 51 15.27 12.32 17.71
C ARG A 51 13.85 12.46 18.29
N GLU A 52 13.57 13.54 18.99
CA GLU A 52 12.22 13.83 19.52
C GLU A 52 11.21 14.10 18.40
N ALA A 53 11.59 14.86 17.36
CA ALA A 53 10.73 15.14 16.21
C ALA A 53 10.42 13.87 15.40
N VAL A 54 11.40 12.97 15.25
CA VAL A 54 11.18 11.65 14.68
C VAL A 54 10.30 10.83 15.62
N SER A 55 10.44 10.97 16.94
CA SER A 55 9.59 10.38 17.98
C SER A 55 8.23 11.09 18.16
N GLY A 56 7.57 11.45 17.06
CA GLY A 56 6.15 11.82 17.08
C GLY A 56 5.26 10.71 17.66
N PRO A 57 3.98 11.01 17.94
CA PRO A 57 3.09 10.12 18.72
C PRO A 57 3.06 8.70 18.15
N ASP A 58 3.23 7.70 19.04
CA ASP A 58 3.28 6.28 18.68
C ASP A 58 2.03 5.79 17.93
N LYS A 59 0.93 6.55 18.01
CA LYS A 59 -0.35 6.22 17.40
C LYS A 59 -0.89 7.39 16.59
N LEU A 60 -0.92 7.24 15.28
CA LEU A 60 -1.57 8.16 14.35
C LEU A 60 -2.96 7.61 13.97
N THR A 61 -4.01 8.40 14.16
CA THR A 61 -5.37 8.00 13.77
C THR A 61 -5.87 8.81 12.58
N LEU A 62 -6.11 8.14 11.46
CA LEU A 62 -6.79 8.72 10.30
C LEU A 62 -8.30 8.50 10.39
N GLN A 63 -9.06 9.59 10.30
CA GLN A 63 -10.52 9.55 10.24
C GLN A 63 -10.96 9.87 8.82
N ARG A 64 -11.78 8.99 8.22
CA ARG A 64 -12.38 9.21 6.90
C ARG A 64 -13.89 9.26 7.04
N LYS A 65 -14.50 10.29 6.48
CA LYS A 65 -15.95 10.46 6.41
C LYS A 65 -16.39 10.24 4.97
N THR A 66 -17.39 9.37 4.78
CA THR A 66 -17.97 9.08 3.48
C THR A 66 -19.48 9.15 3.59
N ARG A 67 -20.12 9.91 2.69
CA ARG A 67 -21.58 10.03 2.63
C ARG A 67 -22.09 9.24 1.44
N SER A 68 -23.19 8.52 1.61
CA SER A 68 -23.88 7.78 0.55
C SER A 68 -25.38 7.90 0.75
N THR A 69 -26.15 7.95 -0.35
CA THR A 69 -27.61 7.95 -0.31
C THR A 69 -28.13 6.55 -0.56
N LEU A 70 -28.85 5.99 0.42
CA LEU A 70 -29.53 4.71 0.25
C LEU A 70 -30.98 4.95 -0.13
N ASN A 71 -31.40 4.38 -1.27
CA ASN A 71 -32.79 4.40 -1.72
C ASN A 71 -33.49 3.15 -1.21
N ILE A 72 -34.52 3.34 -0.38
CA ILE A 72 -35.31 2.25 0.19
C ILE A 72 -36.61 2.14 -0.62
N PRO A 73 -36.89 0.98 -1.26
CA PRO A 73 -38.16 0.75 -1.91
C PRO A 73 -39.26 0.64 -0.83
N GLY A 74 -40.25 1.53 -0.89
CA GLY A 74 -41.40 1.52 0.02
C GLY A 74 -42.55 0.69 -0.52
N THR A 75 -43.32 0.07 0.39
CA THR A 75 -44.58 -0.60 0.06
C THR A 75 -45.57 0.44 -0.48
N GLY A 76 -45.94 0.32 -1.76
CA GLY A 76 -46.85 1.27 -2.43
C GLY A 76 -46.20 2.23 -3.45
N GLY A 77 -45.00 1.92 -3.96
CA GLY A 77 -44.42 2.60 -5.13
C GLY A 77 -43.70 3.93 -4.85
N LYS A 78 -43.63 4.36 -3.59
CA LYS A 78 -42.91 5.58 -3.16
C LYS A 78 -41.58 5.21 -2.53
N SER A 79 -40.46 5.50 -3.19
CA SER A 79 -39.10 5.29 -2.68
C SER A 79 -38.68 6.43 -1.73
N LYS A 80 -38.12 6.08 -0.57
CA LYS A 80 -37.52 7.06 0.37
C LYS A 80 -36.00 7.02 0.23
N SER A 81 -35.36 8.18 0.16
CA SER A 81 -33.91 8.29 0.17
C SER A 81 -33.42 8.68 1.57
N VAL A 82 -32.40 7.98 2.07
CA VAL A 82 -31.77 8.24 3.36
C VAL A 82 -30.30 8.57 3.13
N GLN A 83 -29.84 9.72 3.63
CA GLN A 83 -28.42 10.06 3.60
C GLN A 83 -27.70 9.35 4.75
N ILE A 84 -26.77 8.46 4.41
CA ILE A 84 -25.95 7.70 5.34
C ILE A 84 -24.55 8.32 5.38
N GLU A 85 -24.08 8.68 6.57
CA GLU A 85 -22.71 9.11 6.80
C GLU A 85 -21.95 7.99 7.52
N VAL A 86 -20.98 7.37 6.84
CA VAL A 86 -20.07 6.39 7.43
C VAL A 86 -18.81 7.09 7.87
N ARG A 87 -18.44 6.90 9.15
CA ARG A 87 -17.19 7.40 9.73
C ARG A 87 -16.26 6.21 9.97
N LYS A 88 -15.17 6.13 9.21
CA LYS A 88 -14.15 5.08 9.35
C LYS A 88 -12.94 5.64 10.09
N LYS A 89 -12.47 4.88 11.08
CA LYS A 89 -11.23 5.13 11.82
C LYS A 89 -10.17 4.14 11.35
N ARG A 90 -8.98 4.61 10.96
CA ARG A 90 -7.78 3.78 10.77
C ARG A 90 -6.69 4.26 11.72
N THR A 91 -6.21 3.37 12.58
CA THR A 91 -5.12 3.67 13.51
C THR A 91 -3.83 3.03 13.00
N PHE A 92 -2.81 3.85 12.79
CA PHE A 92 -1.44 3.41 12.52
C PHE A 92 -0.64 3.51 13.80
N VAL A 93 0.05 2.43 14.16
CA VAL A 93 0.97 2.39 15.28
C VAL A 93 2.38 2.33 14.69
N LYS A 94 3.28 3.13 15.24
CA LYS A 94 4.68 3.15 14.85
C LYS A 94 5.31 1.83 15.28
N ARG A 95 5.73 1.00 14.32
CA ARG A 95 6.34 -0.31 14.58
C ARG A 95 7.85 -0.18 14.66
N ASP A 96 8.46 -0.97 15.53
CA ASP A 96 9.90 -1.11 15.59
C ASP A 96 10.46 -1.58 14.23
N PRO A 97 11.63 -1.08 13.81
CA PRO A 97 12.20 -1.35 12.49
C PRO A 97 12.41 -2.85 12.22
N GLN A 98 12.69 -3.64 13.27
CA GLN A 98 12.87 -5.10 13.14
C GLN A 98 11.56 -5.84 12.86
N GLU A 99 10.43 -5.37 13.40
CA GLU A 99 9.12 -5.95 13.05
C GLU A 99 8.65 -5.50 11.67
N ALA A 100 8.99 -4.27 11.28
CA ALA A 100 8.67 -3.74 9.95
C ALA A 100 9.35 -4.54 8.83
N GLU A 101 10.62 -4.94 9.01
CA GLU A 101 11.33 -5.79 8.05
C GLU A 101 10.73 -7.20 7.96
N ARG A 102 10.34 -7.81 9.09
CA ARG A 102 9.71 -9.14 9.11
C ARG A 102 8.35 -9.14 8.39
N LEU A 103 7.54 -8.11 8.60
CA LEU A 103 6.24 -7.96 7.93
C LEU A 103 6.39 -7.61 6.44
N ALA A 104 7.41 -6.82 6.07
CA ALA A 104 7.70 -6.54 4.66
C ALA A 104 8.12 -7.80 3.91
N ALA A 105 8.95 -8.65 4.53
CA ALA A 105 9.31 -9.95 3.97
C ALA A 105 8.10 -10.88 3.83
N GLU A 106 7.20 -10.90 4.83
CA GLU A 106 5.97 -11.69 4.77
C GLU A 106 5.00 -11.19 3.70
N GLU A 107 4.84 -9.87 3.55
CA GLU A 107 4.00 -9.27 2.50
C GLU A 107 4.59 -9.52 1.11
N GLN A 108 5.92 -9.49 0.95
CA GLN A 108 6.60 -9.86 -0.29
C GLN A 108 6.38 -11.33 -0.64
N ALA A 109 6.55 -12.23 0.33
CA ALA A 109 6.29 -13.66 0.13
C ALA A 109 4.82 -13.94 -0.26
N GLN A 110 3.87 -13.23 0.35
CA GLN A 110 2.45 -13.35 -0.03
C GLN A 110 2.18 -12.83 -1.44
N ARG A 111 2.78 -11.71 -1.84
CA ARG A 111 2.65 -11.16 -3.20
C ARG A 111 3.25 -12.10 -4.25
N GLU A 112 4.43 -12.66 -3.97
CA GLU A 112 5.08 -13.63 -4.87
C GLU A 112 4.25 -14.90 -5.00
N ALA A 113 3.67 -15.40 -3.90
CA ALA A 113 2.77 -16.56 -3.94
C ALA A 113 1.48 -16.27 -4.73
N GLU A 114 0.86 -15.10 -4.56
CA GLU A 114 -0.33 -14.70 -5.34
C GLU A 114 0.02 -14.54 -6.84
N GLU A 115 1.18 -13.99 -7.16
CA GLU A 115 1.62 -13.82 -8.55
C GLU A 115 1.97 -15.16 -9.21
N GLN A 116 2.60 -16.09 -8.48
CA GLN A 116 2.83 -17.45 -8.95
C GLN A 116 1.52 -18.19 -9.20
N ALA A 117 0.56 -18.11 -8.27
CA ALA A 117 -0.76 -18.72 -8.46
C ALA A 117 -1.48 -18.15 -9.70
N ARG A 118 -1.41 -16.83 -9.93
CA ARG A 118 -1.97 -16.21 -11.15
C ARG A 118 -1.30 -16.71 -12.43
N ARG A 119 0.03 -16.84 -12.43
CA ARG A 119 0.78 -17.34 -13.59
C ARG A 119 0.45 -18.80 -13.89
N GLU A 120 0.31 -19.63 -12.85
CA GLU A 120 -0.08 -21.03 -13.01
C GLU A 120 -1.51 -21.16 -13.56
N ASP A 121 -2.45 -20.38 -13.06
CA ASP A 121 -3.83 -20.34 -13.57
C ASP A 121 -3.87 -19.88 -15.04
N GLU A 122 -3.10 -18.85 -15.40
CA GLU A 122 -3.01 -18.36 -16.77
C GLU A 122 -2.37 -19.39 -17.71
N GLU A 123 -1.30 -20.07 -17.29
CA GLU A 123 -0.66 -21.11 -18.10
C GLU A 123 -1.56 -22.34 -18.27
N GLN A 124 -2.29 -22.73 -17.23
CA GLN A 124 -3.29 -23.79 -17.33
C GLN A 124 -4.40 -23.43 -18.32
N ALA A 125 -4.95 -22.21 -18.24
CA ALA A 125 -5.96 -21.73 -19.18
C ALA A 125 -5.44 -21.73 -20.64
N GLN A 126 -4.20 -21.32 -20.87
CA GLN A 126 -3.59 -21.34 -22.21
C GLN A 126 -3.39 -22.76 -22.74
N ARG A 127 -2.90 -23.69 -21.90
CA ARG A 127 -2.73 -25.11 -22.28
C ARG A 127 -4.07 -25.77 -22.59
N GLU A 128 -5.12 -25.47 -21.84
CA GLU A 128 -6.47 -25.97 -22.12
C GLU A 128 -7.03 -25.40 -23.42
N ALA A 129 -6.87 -24.10 -23.67
CA ALA A 129 -7.29 -23.48 -24.92
C ALA A 129 -6.58 -24.10 -26.14
N LEU A 130 -5.26 -24.32 -26.07
CA LEU A 130 -4.49 -24.97 -27.12
C LEU A 130 -4.93 -26.42 -27.37
N LYS A 131 -5.17 -27.19 -26.30
CA LYS A 131 -5.70 -28.57 -26.41
C LYS A 131 -7.09 -28.59 -27.04
N HIS A 132 -7.95 -27.65 -26.65
CA HIS A 132 -9.29 -27.52 -27.20
C HIS A 132 -9.24 -27.19 -28.70
N HIS A 133 -8.39 -26.24 -29.10
CA HIS A 133 -8.19 -25.88 -30.51
C HIS A 133 -7.62 -27.05 -31.34
N ALA A 134 -6.62 -27.78 -30.82
CA ALA A 134 -6.04 -28.94 -31.49
C ALA A 134 -7.07 -30.07 -31.67
N ARG A 135 -7.90 -30.35 -30.65
CA ARG A 135 -8.99 -31.33 -30.74
C ARG A 135 -10.05 -30.92 -31.75
N ALA A 136 -10.45 -29.65 -31.75
CA ALA A 136 -11.40 -29.12 -32.74
C ALA A 136 -10.85 -29.26 -34.17
N GLY A 137 -9.59 -28.88 -34.41
CA GLY A 137 -8.92 -29.05 -35.69
C GLY A 137 -8.85 -30.50 -36.17
N ALA A 138 -8.49 -31.44 -35.28
CA ALA A 138 -8.46 -32.87 -35.59
C ALA A 138 -9.84 -33.44 -35.94
N VAL A 139 -10.90 -33.00 -35.24
CA VAL A 139 -12.29 -33.40 -35.54
C VAL A 139 -12.74 -32.85 -36.88
N HIS A 140 -12.41 -31.58 -37.19
CA HIS A 140 -12.70 -30.98 -38.49
C HIS A 140 -11.96 -31.69 -39.64
N ALA A 141 -10.68 -32.00 -39.48
CA ALA A 141 -9.91 -32.74 -40.47
C ALA A 141 -10.47 -34.15 -40.70
N ARG A 142 -10.86 -34.86 -39.63
CA ARG A 142 -11.48 -36.19 -39.74
C ARG A 142 -12.84 -36.14 -40.43
N ARG A 143 -13.66 -35.11 -40.17
CA ARG A 143 -14.93 -34.89 -40.88
C ARG A 143 -14.72 -34.58 -42.35
N ALA A 144 -13.78 -33.69 -42.68
CA ALA A 144 -13.47 -33.34 -44.06
C ALA A 144 -12.97 -34.56 -44.86
N ALA A 145 -12.05 -35.35 -44.29
CA ALA A 145 -11.54 -36.58 -44.92
C ALA A 145 -12.65 -37.64 -45.10
N ALA A 146 -13.56 -37.78 -44.13
CA ALA A 146 -14.71 -38.69 -44.26
C ALA A 146 -15.71 -38.23 -45.33
N GLU A 147 -15.94 -36.92 -45.46
CA GLU A 147 -16.82 -36.35 -46.48
C GLU A 147 -16.21 -36.49 -47.89
N GLU A 148 -14.91 -36.27 -48.03
CA GLU A 148 -14.18 -36.44 -49.29
C GLU A 148 -14.16 -37.92 -49.72
N ALA A 149 -13.93 -38.85 -48.80
CA ALA A 149 -14.03 -40.28 -49.07
C ALA A 149 -15.44 -40.71 -49.52
N ASN A 150 -16.49 -40.13 -48.90
CA ASN A 150 -17.87 -40.41 -49.30
C ASN A 150 -18.22 -39.79 -50.68
N ARG A 151 -17.71 -38.58 -50.98
CA ARG A 151 -17.84 -37.97 -52.33
C ARG A 151 -17.16 -38.81 -53.40
N HIS A 152 -15.98 -39.35 -53.14
CA HIS A 152 -15.27 -40.21 -54.08
C HIS A 152 -15.96 -41.58 -54.27
N ALA A 153 -16.55 -42.15 -53.21
CA ALA A 153 -17.29 -43.41 -53.30
C ALA A 153 -18.65 -43.27 -54.02
N GLY A 154 -19.34 -42.14 -53.86
CA GLY A 154 -20.64 -41.87 -54.50
C GLY A 154 -20.58 -41.50 -55.98
N GLY A 155 -19.43 -41.05 -56.50
CA GLY A 155 -19.25 -40.67 -57.90
C GLY A 155 -19.11 -41.82 -58.90
N GLY A 156 -19.10 -43.08 -58.44
CA GLY A 156 -18.88 -44.28 -59.28
C GLY A 156 -20.14 -44.98 -59.81
N ALA A 157 -21.34 -44.51 -59.47
CA ALA A 157 -22.60 -45.15 -59.87
C ALA A 157 -23.37 -44.28 -60.88
N GLY A 158 -22.80 -44.10 -62.08
CA GLY A 158 -23.43 -43.30 -63.13
C GLY A 158 -22.70 -43.42 -64.47
N GLY A 159 -22.55 -44.65 -64.96
CA GLY A 159 -21.87 -44.89 -66.24
C GLY A 159 -21.91 -46.35 -66.67
N ARG A 160 -23.08 -46.80 -67.14
CA ARG A 160 -23.23 -47.81 -68.20
C ARG A 160 -24.66 -47.77 -68.74
#